data_AF-A0AAV0ZEX8-F1
#
_entry.id   AF-A0AAV0ZEX8-F1
#
_cell.length_a   1.000
_cell.length_b   1.000
_cell.length_c   1.000
_cell.angle_alpha   90.00
_cell.angle_beta   90.00
_cell.angle_gamma   90.00
#
_symmetry.space_group_name_H-M   'P 1'
#
loop_
_entity.id
_entity.type
_entity.pdbx_description
1 polymer ?
#
loop_
_entity_poly.entity_id
_entity_poly.type
_entity_poly.pdbx_seq_one_letter_code
_entity_poly.pdbx_strand_id
1 'polypeptide(L)'
;MPVTIESSILSPLLLSPTCLTKLDTTRVFLLGNKFSTTAITLSSKTSCISCTLVRSKLSPNVGGSVEKDKKGKKIEHHLRKRRDSAQSGQKALALVRTICELPNEKEAVYGALDKFTAWETEFPLIAVAKALKLLRKRGQWVRVIQLAKWMLSKGQGATMGTYDTLLLAFDMDQRVDEAESLWNMIIHAHMRSVSKKLFSRMISLYDHHDLPEKIVEVFADMEELRVKPDEDTVRKVTSALRKLGQEEKRKLVIKRHGLKWKYIHFNGERVRVKTSASEED
;
A
#
# COMPACT_ATOMS: atom_id res chain seq x y z
N MET A 1 39.84 33.29 -56.66
CA MET A 1 40.24 34.54 -56.00
C MET A 1 39.41 34.65 -54.72
N PRO A 2 40.04 34.77 -53.53
CA PRO A 2 39.46 34.51 -52.21
C PRO A 2 38.76 35.76 -51.64
N VAL A 3 38.00 35.72 -50.54
CA VAL A 3 38.44 35.91 -49.13
C VAL A 3 37.18 35.67 -48.26
N THR A 4 37.08 34.54 -47.56
CA THR A 4 37.26 34.38 -46.08
C THR A 4 36.62 35.46 -45.21
N ILE A 5 35.74 35.05 -44.28
CA ILE A 5 35.89 35.30 -42.83
C ILE A 5 35.26 34.13 -42.08
N GLU A 6 36.07 33.54 -41.21
CA GLU A 6 35.75 32.48 -40.26
C GLU A 6 35.09 33.02 -38.99
N SER A 7 34.27 32.19 -38.36
CA SER A 7 34.40 31.80 -36.94
C SER A 7 33.31 30.74 -36.69
N SER A 8 33.63 29.45 -36.60
CA SER A 8 34.20 28.78 -35.42
C SER A 8 33.31 29.09 -34.20
N ILE A 9 32.59 28.14 -33.61
CA ILE A 9 33.13 26.94 -32.96
C ILE A 9 32.00 25.89 -32.72
N LEU A 10 32.35 24.62 -33.01
CA LEU A 10 31.84 23.32 -32.53
C LEU A 10 30.44 22.82 -32.96
N SER A 11 30.46 22.03 -34.03
CA SER A 11 29.61 20.86 -34.27
C SER A 11 30.35 19.58 -33.76
N PRO A 12 29.92 18.31 -33.95
CA PRO A 12 28.55 17.74 -34.03
C PRO A 12 28.45 16.27 -33.50
N LEU A 13 27.32 15.60 -33.83
CA LEU A 13 27.11 14.15 -34.03
C LEU A 13 27.08 13.25 -32.78
N LEU A 14 25.91 12.71 -32.44
CA LEU A 14 25.35 11.44 -32.94
C LEU A 14 26.26 10.25 -32.67
N LEU A 15 25.75 9.30 -31.87
CA LEU A 15 25.73 7.86 -32.13
C LEU A 15 25.01 7.16 -30.96
N SER A 16 23.84 6.58 -31.24
CA SER A 16 23.42 5.34 -30.59
C SER A 16 24.33 4.21 -31.12
N PRO A 17 24.60 3.11 -30.38
CA PRO A 17 23.59 2.03 -30.27
C PRO A 17 23.65 1.17 -28.98
N THR A 18 22.52 0.51 -28.69
CA THR A 18 22.31 -0.78 -27.99
C THR A 18 23.28 -1.23 -26.88
N CYS A 19 22.73 -1.43 -25.68
CA CYS A 19 23.09 -2.57 -24.83
C CYS A 19 21.82 -3.28 -24.36
N LEU A 20 21.50 -4.38 -25.05
CA LEU A 20 20.79 -5.51 -24.47
C LEU A 20 21.65 -6.05 -23.31
N THR A 21 21.12 -6.06 -22.10
CA THR A 21 21.55 -7.00 -21.09
C THR A 21 20.34 -7.83 -20.69
N LYS A 22 20.25 -9.03 -21.27
CA LYS A 22 19.73 -10.17 -20.52
C LYS A 22 20.54 -10.25 -19.23
N LEU A 23 19.90 -10.38 -18.08
CA LEU A 23 20.55 -11.01 -16.94
C LEU A 23 19.58 -11.96 -16.26
N ASP A 24 20.12 -13.15 -16.05
CA ASP A 24 19.45 -14.41 -15.82
C ASP A 24 18.62 -14.51 -14.55
N THR A 25 17.58 -15.32 -14.70
CA THR A 25 16.89 -16.09 -13.68
C THR A 25 17.89 -16.99 -12.94
N THR A 26 18.57 -16.46 -11.93
CA THR A 26 19.26 -17.30 -10.92
C THR A 26 19.18 -16.62 -9.55
N ARG A 27 18.00 -16.70 -8.90
CA ARG A 27 17.88 -16.42 -7.46
C ARG A 27 18.56 -17.57 -6.71
N VAL A 28 19.84 -17.41 -6.41
CA VAL A 28 20.62 -18.31 -5.56
C VAL A 28 20.03 -18.26 -4.15
N PHE A 29 19.45 -19.38 -3.72
CA PHE A 29 19.10 -19.62 -2.32
C PHE A 29 20.36 -19.59 -1.47
N LEU A 30 20.48 -18.61 -0.56
CA LEU A 30 21.40 -18.69 0.57
C LEU A 30 20.61 -18.74 1.87
N LEU A 31 20.28 -19.98 2.25
CA LEU A 31 20.04 -20.36 3.63
C LEU A 31 21.40 -20.36 4.34
N GLY A 32 21.64 -19.39 5.23
CA GLY A 32 22.91 -19.32 5.95
C GLY A 32 22.88 -18.33 7.11
N ASN A 33 22.49 -18.80 8.29
CA ASN A 33 22.76 -18.13 9.54
C ASN A 33 24.27 -17.88 9.70
N LYS A 34 24.67 -16.63 9.98
CA LYS A 34 25.78 -16.28 10.88
C LYS A 34 25.71 -14.79 11.20
N PHE A 35 25.51 -14.50 12.48
CA PHE A 35 25.69 -13.17 13.06
C PHE A 35 27.16 -12.73 12.88
N SER A 36 27.37 -11.51 12.40
CA SER A 36 28.53 -10.74 12.80
C SER A 36 28.18 -9.26 12.76
N THR A 37 28.31 -8.64 13.93
CA THR A 37 28.04 -7.23 14.20
C THR A 37 29.19 -6.40 13.64
N THR A 38 28.91 -5.55 12.66
CA THR A 38 29.80 -4.44 12.30
C THR A 38 29.01 -3.15 12.35
N ALA A 39 29.37 -2.31 13.33
CA ALA A 39 28.85 -0.97 13.51
C ALA A 39 29.25 -0.11 12.30
N ILE A 40 28.26 0.47 11.62
CA ILE A 40 28.48 1.55 10.67
C ILE A 40 27.92 2.82 11.32
N THR A 41 28.84 3.66 11.77
CA THR A 41 28.58 5.04 12.16
C THR A 41 28.24 5.84 10.90
N LEU A 42 26.97 6.18 10.71
CA LEU A 42 26.58 7.23 9.75
C LEU A 42 26.16 8.49 10.52
N SER A 43 26.98 9.52 10.33
CA SER A 43 26.80 10.89 10.79
C SER A 43 25.47 11.47 10.29
N SER A 44 24.54 11.73 11.21
CA SER A 44 23.32 12.48 10.94
C SER A 44 23.57 13.97 11.13
N LYS A 45 23.54 14.75 10.06
CA LYS A 45 23.34 16.20 10.11
C LYS A 45 22.18 16.57 9.18
N THR A 46 21.07 16.99 9.77
CA THR A 46 20.52 18.36 9.64
C THR A 46 19.28 18.53 10.53
N SER A 47 19.50 19.27 11.63
CA SER A 47 18.61 20.18 12.38
C SER A 47 17.12 19.89 12.52
N CYS A 48 16.74 19.40 13.72
CA CYS A 48 15.41 19.59 14.29
C CYS A 48 15.44 20.85 15.16
N ILE A 49 14.63 21.87 14.82
CA ILE A 49 14.47 23.09 15.62
C ILE A 49 13.38 22.85 16.68
N SER A 50 13.79 22.93 17.95
CA SER A 50 13.05 22.95 19.21
C SER A 50 12.05 21.80 19.51
N CYS A 51 12.48 20.86 20.34
CA CYS A 51 11.59 20.08 21.20
C CYS A 51 11.98 20.32 22.65
N THR A 52 11.29 21.23 23.33
CA THR A 52 11.49 21.50 24.76
C THR A 52 10.82 20.39 25.57
N LEU A 53 11.64 19.53 26.15
CA LEU A 53 11.23 18.47 27.07
C LEU A 53 10.91 19.10 28.44
N VAL A 54 9.64 19.36 28.75
CA VAL A 54 9.23 19.71 30.12
C VAL A 54 8.72 18.46 30.84
N ARG A 55 9.50 18.05 31.82
CA ARG A 55 9.29 16.93 32.73
C ARG A 55 8.33 17.33 33.84
N SER A 56 7.09 16.83 33.85
CA SER A 56 6.15 17.06 34.96
C SER A 56 6.40 16.08 36.11
N LYS A 57 6.69 16.60 37.32
CA LYS A 57 6.62 15.86 38.59
C LYS A 57 5.31 16.19 39.31
N LEU A 58 4.75 15.21 40.02
CA LEU A 58 3.51 15.32 40.82
C LEU A 58 3.74 16.00 42.20
N SER A 59 2.80 16.90 42.54
CA SER A 59 2.02 17.09 43.82
C SER A 59 2.72 17.49 45.15
N PRO A 60 1.99 18.01 46.20
CA PRO A 60 0.62 18.56 46.31
C PRO A 60 0.45 19.89 47.14
N ASN A 61 -0.80 20.42 47.09
CA ASN A 61 -1.63 20.99 48.17
C ASN A 61 -1.98 22.51 48.29
N VAL A 62 -3.31 22.72 48.38
CA VAL A 62 -4.16 23.73 49.09
C VAL A 62 -4.30 25.18 48.61
N GLY A 63 -5.56 25.53 48.25
CA GLY A 63 -6.26 26.72 48.75
C GLY A 63 -6.68 27.80 47.72
N GLY A 64 -8.00 28.01 47.52
CA GLY A 64 -8.55 29.29 47.05
C GLY A 64 -9.48 29.22 45.83
N SER A 65 -10.76 29.50 46.06
CA SER A 65 -11.86 29.69 45.09
C SER A 65 -11.63 30.88 44.16
N VAL A 66 -12.08 30.80 42.89
CA VAL A 66 -13.08 31.71 42.27
C VAL A 66 -13.24 31.41 40.76
N GLU A 67 -14.52 31.30 40.40
CA GLU A 67 -15.19 31.47 39.10
C GLU A 67 -14.95 30.58 37.87
N LYS A 68 -16.11 30.19 37.32
CA LYS A 68 -16.32 29.40 36.12
C LYS A 68 -16.02 30.25 34.89
N ASP A 69 -15.30 29.67 33.94
CA ASP A 69 -15.61 29.84 32.52
C ASP A 69 -15.28 28.58 31.73
N LYS A 70 -16.32 27.76 31.51
CA LYS A 70 -16.34 26.65 30.56
C LYS A 70 -17.16 27.06 29.34
N LYS A 71 -16.52 27.59 28.29
CA LYS A 71 -16.96 27.56 26.87
C LYS A 71 -16.08 28.56 26.08
N GLY A 72 -15.66 28.33 24.85
CA GLY A 72 -15.95 27.27 23.90
C GLY A 72 -14.93 27.31 22.76
N LYS A 73 -13.98 26.38 22.74
CA LYS A 73 -13.04 26.20 21.62
C LYS A 73 -13.08 24.82 20.97
N LYS A 74 -13.86 23.86 21.50
CA LYS A 74 -14.00 22.51 20.90
C LYS A 74 -15.12 22.40 19.85
N ILE A 75 -16.18 23.20 19.96
CA ILE A 75 -17.43 23.00 19.19
C ILE A 75 -17.27 23.40 17.71
N GLU A 76 -16.56 24.50 17.41
CA GLU A 76 -16.38 24.99 16.03
C GLU A 76 -15.58 24.03 15.14
N HIS A 77 -14.49 23.46 15.67
CA HIS A 77 -13.65 22.55 14.89
C HIS A 77 -14.39 21.24 14.57
N HIS A 78 -15.32 20.80 15.43
CA HIS A 78 -16.19 19.65 15.16
C HIS A 78 -17.32 19.98 14.16
N LEU A 79 -17.89 21.18 14.22
CA LEU A 79 -18.90 21.66 13.28
C LEU A 79 -18.35 21.86 11.87
N ARG A 80 -17.17 22.49 11.75
CA ARG A 80 -16.46 22.67 10.47
C ARG A 80 -16.12 21.32 9.84
N LYS A 81 -15.56 20.39 10.61
CA LYS A 81 -15.31 19.01 10.16
C LYS A 81 -16.58 18.28 9.70
N ARG A 82 -17.73 18.49 10.34
CA ARG A 82 -19.02 17.91 9.89
C ARG A 82 -19.50 18.53 8.58
N ARG A 83 -19.41 19.86 8.43
CA ARG A 83 -19.81 20.57 7.21
C ARG A 83 -18.94 20.16 6.02
N ASP A 84 -17.62 20.14 6.19
CA ASP A 84 -16.67 19.75 5.14
C ASP A 84 -16.81 18.25 4.79
N SER A 85 -17.16 17.41 5.76
CA SER A 85 -17.45 15.99 5.52
C SER A 85 -18.77 15.77 4.78
N ALA A 86 -19.83 16.55 5.07
CA ALA A 86 -21.09 16.48 4.35
C ALA A 86 -20.92 16.97 2.90
N GLN A 87 -20.22 18.09 2.70
CA GLN A 87 -19.94 18.66 1.38
C GLN A 87 -19.07 17.73 0.54
N SER A 88 -17.99 17.16 1.10
CA SER A 88 -17.17 16.17 0.38
C SER A 88 -17.93 14.87 0.09
N GLY A 89 -18.95 14.52 0.89
CA GLY A 89 -19.85 13.40 0.60
C GLY A 89 -20.76 13.67 -0.59
N GLN A 90 -21.35 14.86 -0.67
CA GLN A 90 -22.15 15.29 -1.83
C GLN A 90 -21.30 15.36 -3.10
N LYS A 91 -20.10 15.95 -3.03
CA LYS A 91 -19.14 15.98 -4.14
C LYS A 91 -18.77 14.58 -4.62
N ALA A 92 -18.52 13.65 -3.69
CA ALA A 92 -18.23 12.25 -4.03
C ALA A 92 -19.41 11.59 -4.76
N LEU A 93 -20.65 11.85 -4.34
CA LEU A 93 -21.83 11.31 -5.01
C LEU A 93 -22.03 11.90 -6.40
N ALA A 94 -21.84 13.20 -6.56
CA ALA A 94 -21.89 13.87 -7.86
C ALA A 94 -20.84 13.28 -8.81
N LEU A 95 -19.59 13.18 -8.33
CA LEU A 95 -18.48 12.58 -9.07
C LEU A 95 -18.80 11.15 -9.54
N VAL A 96 -19.32 10.31 -8.64
CA VAL A 96 -19.70 8.93 -8.98
C VAL A 96 -20.81 8.89 -10.03
N ARG A 97 -21.83 9.75 -9.93
CA ARG A 97 -22.91 9.82 -10.93
C ARG A 97 -22.34 10.16 -12.31
N THR A 98 -21.55 11.24 -12.40
CA THR A 98 -20.94 11.69 -13.65
C THR A 98 -20.07 10.60 -14.28
N ILE A 99 -19.19 9.96 -13.52
CA ILE A 99 -18.29 8.93 -14.08
C ILE A 99 -19.08 7.71 -14.55
N CYS A 100 -20.12 7.31 -13.82
CA CYS A 100 -20.87 6.10 -14.16
C CYS A 100 -21.73 6.27 -15.43
N GLU A 101 -22.11 7.49 -15.79
CA GLU A 101 -22.88 7.81 -17.00
C GLU A 101 -22.03 7.87 -18.28
N LEU A 102 -20.70 7.95 -18.16
CA LEU A 102 -19.80 8.08 -19.31
C LEU A 102 -19.51 6.72 -19.98
N PRO A 103 -19.02 6.69 -21.23
CA PRO A 103 -18.42 5.47 -21.77
C PRO A 103 -17.17 5.05 -20.97
N ASN A 104 -16.71 3.81 -21.15
CA ASN A 104 -15.50 3.30 -20.49
C ASN A 104 -14.19 3.76 -21.15
N GLU A 105 -14.27 4.71 -22.08
CA GLU A 105 -13.12 5.29 -22.75
C GLU A 105 -12.30 6.17 -21.80
N LYS A 106 -10.99 5.98 -21.82
CA LYS A 106 -10.06 6.72 -20.95
C LYS A 106 -10.22 8.23 -21.11
N GLU A 107 -10.27 8.72 -22.34
CA GLU A 107 -10.32 10.15 -22.65
C GLU A 107 -11.63 10.79 -22.17
N ALA A 108 -12.77 10.11 -22.35
CA ALA A 108 -14.05 10.59 -21.86
C ALA A 108 -14.07 10.72 -20.33
N VAL A 109 -13.61 9.67 -19.64
CA VAL A 109 -13.57 9.64 -18.16
C VAL A 109 -12.57 10.66 -17.64
N TYR A 110 -11.35 10.70 -18.16
CA TYR A 110 -10.29 11.59 -17.67
C TYR A 110 -10.62 13.04 -17.99
N GLY A 111 -11.16 13.32 -19.18
CA GLY A 111 -11.63 14.65 -19.54
C GLY A 111 -12.75 15.16 -18.63
N ALA A 112 -13.71 14.29 -18.26
CA ALA A 112 -14.76 14.66 -17.31
C ALA A 112 -14.21 14.89 -15.89
N LEU A 113 -13.27 14.06 -15.45
CA LEU A 113 -12.60 14.22 -14.16
C LEU A 113 -11.77 15.51 -14.10
N ASP A 114 -11.05 15.83 -15.17
CA ASP A 114 -10.25 17.05 -15.29
C ASP A 114 -11.14 18.29 -15.26
N LYS A 115 -12.27 18.28 -15.99
CA LYS A 115 -13.29 19.32 -15.93
C LYS A 115 -13.86 19.47 -14.51
N PHE A 116 -14.11 18.36 -13.82
CA PHE A 116 -14.59 18.38 -12.44
C PHE A 116 -13.57 19.07 -11.51
N THR A 117 -12.27 18.80 -11.68
CA THR A 117 -11.23 19.45 -10.87
C THR A 117 -10.93 20.89 -11.26
N ALA A 118 -11.20 21.30 -12.51
CA ALA A 118 -10.89 22.65 -12.98
C ALA A 118 -11.66 23.75 -12.22
N TRP A 119 -12.84 23.43 -11.69
CA TRP A 119 -13.66 24.35 -10.89
C TRP A 119 -13.38 24.30 -9.39
N GLU A 120 -12.44 23.44 -8.95
CA GLU A 120 -12.10 23.25 -7.54
C GLU A 120 -10.82 24.03 -7.19
N THR A 121 -10.87 24.83 -6.12
CA THR A 121 -9.72 25.62 -5.65
C THR A 121 -8.56 24.76 -5.15
N GLU A 122 -8.89 23.59 -4.58
CA GLU A 122 -7.93 22.59 -4.12
C GLU A 122 -8.30 21.23 -4.70
N PHE A 123 -7.31 20.37 -4.92
CA PHE A 123 -7.58 19.02 -5.42
C PHE A 123 -8.55 18.29 -4.45
N PRO A 124 -9.71 17.80 -4.93
CA PRO A 124 -10.78 17.29 -4.06
C PRO A 124 -10.48 15.87 -3.52
N LEU A 125 -9.30 15.66 -2.92
CA LEU A 125 -8.77 14.36 -2.51
C LEU A 125 -9.73 13.58 -1.60
N ILE A 126 -10.35 14.26 -0.64
CA ILE A 126 -11.29 13.63 0.31
C ILE A 126 -12.55 13.16 -0.42
N ALA A 127 -13.06 13.94 -1.37
CA ALA A 127 -14.23 13.57 -2.17
C ALA A 127 -13.90 12.40 -3.11
N VAL A 128 -12.73 12.42 -3.75
CA VAL A 128 -12.25 11.31 -4.60
C VAL A 128 -12.07 10.03 -3.78
N ALA A 129 -11.46 10.10 -2.58
CA ALA A 129 -11.31 8.94 -1.69
C ALA A 129 -12.68 8.37 -1.25
N LYS A 130 -13.66 9.24 -0.96
CA LYS A 130 -15.04 8.82 -0.67
C LYS A 130 -15.70 8.18 -1.89
N ALA A 131 -15.50 8.73 -3.09
CA ALA A 131 -16.02 8.18 -4.35
C ALA A 131 -15.44 6.79 -4.63
N LEU A 132 -14.12 6.59 -4.47
CA LEU A 132 -13.48 5.27 -4.58
C LEU A 132 -14.11 4.26 -3.62
N LYS A 133 -14.36 4.66 -2.37
CA LYS A 133 -15.02 3.79 -1.38
C LYS A 133 -16.45 3.43 -1.78
N LEU A 134 -17.19 4.36 -2.40
CA LEU A 134 -18.56 4.11 -2.90
C LEU A 134 -18.56 3.18 -4.10
N LEU A 135 -17.71 3.43 -5.11
CA LEU A 135 -17.57 2.58 -6.29
C LEU A 135 -17.17 1.15 -5.91
N ARG A 136 -16.25 0.99 -4.96
CA ARG A 136 -15.85 -0.30 -4.41
C ARG A 136 -17.01 -1.05 -3.77
N LYS A 137 -17.85 -0.35 -2.99
CA LYS A 137 -19.06 -0.96 -2.39
C LYS A 137 -20.09 -1.39 -3.44
N ARG A 138 -20.13 -0.71 -4.59
CA ARG A 138 -21.01 -1.04 -5.72
C ARG A 138 -20.43 -2.12 -6.63
N GLY A 139 -19.20 -2.58 -6.40
CA GLY A 139 -18.52 -3.55 -7.28
C GLY A 139 -18.16 -2.98 -8.65
N GLN A 140 -18.11 -1.65 -8.82
CA GLN A 140 -17.77 -1.02 -10.10
C GLN A 140 -16.25 -0.93 -10.29
N TRP A 141 -15.60 -2.09 -10.44
CA TRP A 141 -14.14 -2.23 -10.42
C TRP A 141 -13.44 -1.45 -11.54
N VAL A 142 -13.95 -1.48 -12.77
CA VAL A 142 -13.44 -0.67 -13.89
C VAL A 142 -13.39 0.82 -13.54
N ARG A 143 -14.44 1.34 -12.88
CA ARG A 143 -14.49 2.76 -12.46
C ARG A 143 -13.54 3.05 -11.32
N VAL A 144 -13.36 2.11 -10.39
CA VAL A 144 -12.34 2.22 -9.33
C VAL A 144 -10.95 2.34 -9.96
N ILE A 145 -10.63 1.51 -10.95
CA ILE A 145 -9.35 1.54 -11.67
C ILE A 145 -9.17 2.89 -12.37
N GLN A 146 -10.16 3.33 -13.14
CA GLN A 146 -10.11 4.60 -13.87
C GLN A 146 -9.88 5.79 -12.93
N LEU A 147 -10.70 5.91 -11.87
CA LEU A 147 -10.62 7.03 -10.93
C LEU A 147 -9.30 7.02 -10.13
N ALA A 148 -8.84 5.84 -9.69
CA ALA A 148 -7.59 5.75 -8.93
C ALA A 148 -6.36 6.00 -9.82
N LYS A 149 -6.32 5.47 -11.05
CA LYS A 149 -5.23 5.77 -12.00
C LYS A 149 -5.20 7.25 -12.37
N TRP A 150 -6.36 7.86 -12.60
CA TRP A 150 -6.45 9.30 -12.85
C TRP A 150 -5.90 10.11 -11.66
N MET A 151 -6.33 9.78 -10.44
CA MET A 151 -5.84 10.43 -9.22
C MET A 151 -4.30 10.35 -9.10
N LEU A 152 -3.72 9.18 -9.36
CA LEU A 152 -2.27 9.00 -9.37
C LEU A 152 -1.57 9.77 -10.50
N SER A 153 -2.18 9.88 -11.69
CA SER A 153 -1.62 10.65 -12.82
C SER A 153 -1.48 12.15 -12.52
N LYS A 154 -2.27 12.67 -11.57
CA LYS A 154 -2.15 14.05 -11.07
C LYS A 154 -1.09 14.19 -9.96
N GLY A 155 -0.34 13.13 -9.66
CA GLY A 155 0.61 13.08 -8.56
C GLY A 155 -0.06 13.05 -7.18
N GLN A 156 -1.36 12.81 -7.12
CA GLN A 156 -2.15 12.86 -5.88
C GLN A 156 -2.46 11.45 -5.38
N GLY A 157 -2.62 11.34 -4.05
CA GLY A 157 -3.11 10.10 -3.44
C GLY A 157 -2.20 8.88 -3.63
N ALA A 158 -0.90 9.05 -3.88
CA ALA A 158 0.10 7.98 -3.88
C ALA A 158 0.34 7.44 -2.46
N THR A 159 -0.61 6.66 -1.96
CA THR A 159 -0.59 6.08 -0.62
C THR A 159 -0.75 4.57 -0.69
N MET A 160 -0.28 3.87 0.34
CA MET A 160 -0.47 2.41 0.46
C MET A 160 -1.95 1.99 0.39
N GLY A 161 -2.87 2.84 0.84
CA GLY A 161 -4.31 2.59 0.75
C GLY A 161 -4.86 2.69 -0.67
N THR A 162 -4.31 3.59 -1.49
CA THR A 162 -4.66 3.71 -2.92
C THR A 162 -4.12 2.52 -3.70
N TYR A 163 -2.88 2.13 -3.45
CA TYR A 163 -2.29 0.92 -4.06
C TYR A 163 -3.05 -0.34 -3.68
N ASP A 164 -3.39 -0.51 -2.40
CA ASP A 164 -4.27 -1.60 -1.96
C ASP A 164 -5.62 -1.57 -2.69
N THR A 165 -6.22 -0.39 -2.87
CA THR A 165 -7.50 -0.30 -3.58
C THR A 165 -7.37 -0.68 -5.07
N LEU A 166 -6.29 -0.27 -5.73
CA LEU A 166 -6.01 -0.64 -7.13
C LEU A 166 -5.74 -2.12 -7.30
N LEU A 167 -4.91 -2.72 -6.44
CA LEU A 167 -4.65 -4.17 -6.47
C LEU A 167 -5.95 -4.97 -6.26
N LEU A 168 -6.85 -4.53 -5.37
CA LEU A 168 -8.17 -5.17 -5.25
C LEU A 168 -8.96 -5.07 -6.55
N ALA A 169 -8.95 -3.89 -7.17
CA ALA A 169 -9.77 -3.63 -8.33
C ALA A 169 -9.26 -4.44 -9.54
N PHE A 170 -7.94 -4.58 -9.70
CA PHE A 170 -7.36 -5.47 -10.72
C PHE A 170 -7.68 -6.94 -10.48
N ASP A 171 -7.60 -7.39 -9.23
CA ASP A 171 -7.97 -8.76 -8.84
C ASP A 171 -9.42 -9.07 -9.26
N MET A 172 -10.34 -8.19 -8.89
CA MET A 172 -11.77 -8.35 -9.18
C MET A 172 -12.12 -8.14 -10.66
N ASP A 173 -11.34 -7.35 -11.40
CA ASP A 173 -11.49 -7.09 -12.84
C ASP A 173 -10.69 -8.09 -13.70
N GLN A 174 -10.09 -9.13 -13.10
CA GLN A 174 -9.34 -10.20 -13.79
C GLN A 174 -8.10 -9.70 -14.58
N ARG A 175 -7.42 -8.67 -14.08
CA ARG A 175 -6.27 -8.02 -14.74
C ARG A 175 -4.96 -8.26 -13.99
N VAL A 176 -4.52 -9.52 -13.99
CA VAL A 176 -3.33 -9.96 -13.23
C VAL A 176 -2.06 -9.24 -13.70
N ASP A 177 -1.82 -9.11 -15.01
CA ASP A 177 -0.60 -8.48 -15.56
C ASP A 177 -0.41 -7.02 -15.09
N GLU A 178 -1.51 -6.28 -15.00
CA GLU A 178 -1.47 -4.90 -14.51
C GLU A 178 -1.27 -4.83 -12.99
N ALA A 179 -1.81 -5.80 -12.25
CA ALA A 179 -1.53 -5.93 -10.84
C ALA A 179 -0.06 -6.26 -10.58
N GLU A 180 0.55 -7.16 -11.37
CA GLU A 180 1.99 -7.48 -11.29
C GLU A 180 2.85 -6.25 -11.61
N SER A 181 2.49 -5.53 -12.68
CA SER A 181 3.19 -4.29 -13.05
C SER A 181 3.14 -3.24 -11.93
N LEU A 182 1.97 -3.07 -11.31
CA LEU A 182 1.80 -2.18 -10.15
C LEU A 182 2.58 -2.68 -8.93
N TRP A 183 2.56 -3.99 -8.66
CA TRP A 183 3.29 -4.61 -7.56
C TRP A 183 4.80 -4.39 -7.68
N ASN A 184 5.37 -4.63 -8.86
CA ASN A 184 6.79 -4.42 -9.13
C ASN A 184 7.18 -2.95 -8.93
N MET A 185 6.35 -2.01 -9.40
CA MET A 185 6.56 -0.58 -9.13
C MET A 185 6.59 -0.29 -7.62
N ILE A 186 5.62 -0.80 -6.85
CA ILE A 186 5.54 -0.58 -5.40
C ILE A 186 6.77 -1.14 -4.70
N ILE A 187 7.18 -2.37 -5.04
CA ILE A 187 8.34 -3.00 -4.43
C ILE A 187 9.59 -2.17 -4.73
N HIS A 188 9.85 -1.80 -5.98
CA HIS A 188 11.02 -1.01 -6.33
C HIS A 188 11.03 0.40 -5.73
N ALA A 189 9.88 1.08 -5.70
CA ALA A 189 9.78 2.45 -5.16
C ALA A 189 9.79 2.48 -3.62
N HIS A 190 9.32 1.42 -2.96
CA HIS A 190 9.02 1.41 -1.54
C HIS A 190 9.53 0.15 -0.80
N MET A 191 10.66 -0.43 -1.24
CA MET A 191 11.18 -1.73 -0.76
C MET A 191 11.12 -1.92 0.76
N ARG A 192 11.52 -0.91 1.55
CA ARG A 192 11.61 -1.01 3.02
C ARG A 192 10.30 -0.74 3.77
N SER A 193 9.23 -0.32 3.09
CA SER A 193 7.99 0.14 3.73
C SER A 193 6.73 -0.55 3.21
N VAL A 194 6.86 -1.63 2.44
CA VAL A 194 5.71 -2.41 1.98
C VAL A 194 5.00 -3.04 3.18
N SER A 195 3.73 -2.65 3.36
CA SER A 195 2.94 -3.11 4.49
C SER A 195 2.57 -4.59 4.37
N LYS A 196 2.45 -5.27 5.52
CA LYS A 196 1.88 -6.63 5.62
C LYS A 196 0.59 -6.79 4.80
N LYS A 197 -0.29 -5.79 4.85
CA LYS A 197 -1.58 -5.82 4.16
C LYS A 197 -1.43 -5.94 2.64
N LEU A 198 -0.42 -5.29 2.05
CA LEU A 198 -0.16 -5.34 0.61
C LEU A 198 0.38 -6.72 0.19
N PHE A 199 1.27 -7.33 0.99
CA PHE A 199 1.69 -8.72 0.79
C PHE A 199 0.49 -9.67 0.84
N SER A 200 -0.33 -9.60 1.89
CA SER A 200 -1.53 -10.43 2.02
C SER A 200 -2.49 -10.22 0.84
N ARG A 201 -2.59 -8.99 0.30
CA ARG A 201 -3.38 -8.71 -0.90
C ARG A 201 -2.81 -9.41 -2.12
N MET A 202 -1.52 -9.29 -2.40
CA MET A 202 -0.92 -9.89 -3.59
C MET A 202 -1.02 -11.41 -3.55
N ILE A 203 -0.81 -12.02 -2.38
CA ILE A 203 -1.02 -13.46 -2.18
C ILE A 203 -2.48 -13.86 -2.41
N SER A 204 -3.44 -13.07 -1.94
CA SER A 204 -4.86 -13.35 -2.16
C SER A 204 -5.26 -13.22 -3.63
N LEU A 205 -4.69 -12.25 -4.34
CA LEU A 205 -4.88 -12.08 -5.78
C LEU A 205 -4.39 -13.34 -6.50
N TYR A 206 -3.14 -13.75 -6.31
CA TYR A 206 -2.63 -14.96 -6.99
C TYR A 206 -3.38 -16.25 -6.61
N ASP A 207 -3.84 -16.38 -5.36
CA ASP A 207 -4.67 -17.51 -4.93
C ASP A 207 -6.03 -17.54 -5.65
N HIS A 208 -6.63 -16.37 -5.89
CA HIS A 208 -7.89 -16.24 -6.63
C HIS A 208 -7.75 -16.61 -8.11
N HIS A 209 -6.58 -16.32 -8.71
CA HIS A 209 -6.28 -16.62 -10.12
C HIS A 209 -5.54 -17.95 -10.33
N ASP A 210 -5.45 -18.80 -9.30
CA ASP A 210 -4.80 -20.12 -9.33
C ASP A 210 -3.32 -20.11 -9.80
N LEU A 211 -2.54 -19.16 -9.28
CA LEU A 211 -1.10 -18.99 -9.59
C LEU A 211 -0.22 -19.37 -8.37
N PRO A 212 -0.08 -20.66 -8.03
CA PRO A 212 0.60 -21.09 -6.82
C PRO A 212 2.11 -20.79 -6.81
N GLU A 213 2.78 -20.76 -7.95
CA GLU A 213 4.21 -20.41 -8.06
C GLU A 213 4.43 -18.97 -7.59
N LYS A 214 3.58 -18.05 -8.04
CA LYS A 214 3.63 -16.63 -7.68
C LYS A 214 3.33 -16.38 -6.20
N ILE A 215 2.46 -17.19 -5.59
CA ILE A 215 2.21 -17.14 -4.15
C ILE A 215 3.50 -17.44 -3.36
N VAL A 216 4.24 -18.47 -3.78
CA VAL A 216 5.50 -18.85 -3.12
C VAL A 216 6.57 -17.78 -3.31
N GLU A 217 6.66 -17.16 -4.49
CA GLU A 217 7.57 -16.04 -4.77
C GLU A 217 7.31 -14.86 -3.80
N VAL A 218 6.07 -14.38 -3.73
CA VAL A 218 5.72 -13.25 -2.86
C VAL A 218 5.90 -13.60 -1.38
N PHE A 219 5.63 -14.85 -0.99
CA PHE A 219 5.85 -15.29 0.38
C PHE A 219 7.34 -15.31 0.76
N ALA A 220 8.22 -15.71 -0.17
CA ALA A 220 9.66 -15.65 0.06
C ALA A 220 10.13 -14.21 0.29
N ASP A 221 9.68 -13.27 -0.56
CA ASP A 221 9.98 -11.83 -0.39
C ASP A 221 9.44 -11.30 0.95
N MET A 222 8.25 -11.76 1.38
CA MET A 222 7.66 -11.43 2.68
C MET A 222 8.51 -11.91 3.86
N GLU A 223 9.06 -13.14 3.79
CA GLU A 223 9.97 -13.69 4.81
C GLU A 223 11.34 -13.00 4.81
N GLU A 224 11.87 -12.66 3.65
CA GLU A 224 13.14 -11.94 3.49
C GLU A 224 13.07 -10.56 4.16
N LEU A 225 11.96 -9.84 3.93
CA LEU A 225 11.69 -8.54 4.54
C LEU A 225 11.22 -8.64 6.00
N ARG A 226 11.25 -9.83 6.60
CA ARG A 226 10.84 -10.11 7.99
C ARG A 226 9.41 -9.67 8.31
N VAL A 227 8.53 -9.65 7.31
CA VAL A 227 7.12 -9.32 7.48
C VAL A 227 6.36 -10.56 7.93
N LYS A 228 5.80 -10.54 9.15
CA LYS A 228 5.10 -11.72 9.68
C LYS A 228 3.76 -11.95 8.97
N PRO A 229 3.53 -13.13 8.35
CA PRO A 229 2.25 -13.45 7.69
C PRO A 229 1.09 -13.48 8.68
N ASP A 230 -0.13 -13.26 8.20
CA ASP A 230 -1.35 -13.58 8.95
C ASP A 230 -1.79 -15.03 8.70
N GLU A 231 -2.75 -15.50 9.49
CA GLU A 231 -3.25 -16.88 9.39
C GLU A 231 -3.81 -17.19 8.00
N ASP A 232 -4.50 -16.23 7.38
CA ASP A 232 -5.05 -16.37 6.05
C ASP A 232 -3.95 -16.53 4.99
N THR A 233 -2.89 -15.72 5.08
CA THR A 233 -1.70 -15.83 4.26
C THR A 233 -1.03 -17.20 4.42
N VAL A 234 -0.83 -17.67 5.65
CA VAL A 234 -0.25 -19.00 5.92
C VAL A 234 -1.11 -20.10 5.30
N ARG A 235 -2.44 -20.00 5.40
CA ARG A 235 -3.36 -20.98 4.80
C ARG A 235 -3.25 -21.01 3.28
N LYS A 236 -3.19 -19.86 2.61
CA LYS A 236 -3.02 -19.76 1.15
C LYS A 236 -1.67 -20.31 0.69
N VAL A 237 -0.59 -19.91 1.36
CA VAL A 237 0.77 -20.40 1.04
C VAL A 237 0.89 -21.91 1.24
N THR A 238 0.34 -22.46 2.32
CA THR A 238 0.36 -23.91 2.55
C THR A 238 -0.48 -24.67 1.52
N SER A 239 -1.60 -24.09 1.06
CA SER A 239 -2.40 -24.62 -0.05
C SER A 239 -1.61 -24.63 -1.36
N ALA A 240 -0.94 -23.52 -1.68
CA ALA A 240 -0.09 -23.39 -2.87
C ALA A 240 1.07 -24.40 -2.87
N LEU A 241 1.80 -24.52 -1.75
CA LEU A 241 2.89 -25.50 -1.62
C LEU A 241 2.40 -26.94 -1.79
N ARG A 242 1.20 -27.26 -1.32
CA ARG A 242 0.57 -28.57 -1.56
C ARG A 242 0.29 -28.80 -3.04
N LYS A 243 -0.27 -27.82 -3.76
CA LYS A 243 -0.51 -27.90 -5.21
C LYS A 243 0.80 -28.13 -5.99
N LEU A 244 1.90 -27.52 -5.53
CA LEU A 244 3.24 -27.67 -6.12
C LEU A 244 3.98 -28.94 -5.68
N GLY A 245 3.39 -29.80 -4.84
CA GLY A 245 4.06 -31.00 -4.31
C GLY A 245 5.23 -30.72 -3.35
N GLN A 246 5.38 -29.49 -2.85
CA GLN A 246 6.48 -29.06 -1.98
C GLN A 246 6.16 -29.32 -0.49
N GLU A 247 5.95 -30.59 -0.15
CA GLU A 247 5.41 -31.02 1.15
C GLU A 247 6.31 -30.67 2.33
N GLU A 248 7.62 -30.83 2.18
CA GLU A 248 8.60 -30.50 3.23
C GLU A 248 8.62 -29.00 3.56
N LYS A 249 8.54 -28.15 2.52
CA LYS A 249 8.42 -26.69 2.73
C LYS A 249 7.09 -26.34 3.39
N ARG A 250 6.00 -27.02 3.02
CA ARG A 250 4.68 -26.83 3.65
C ARG A 250 4.76 -27.10 5.15
N LYS A 251 5.34 -28.23 5.57
CA LYS A 251 5.55 -28.56 6.99
C LYS A 251 6.36 -27.49 7.72
N LEU A 252 7.44 -26.99 7.11
CA LEU A 252 8.27 -25.93 7.68
C LEU A 252 7.49 -24.62 7.90
N VAL A 253 6.69 -24.20 6.91
CA VAL A 253 5.84 -23.01 7.01
C VAL A 253 4.81 -23.17 8.13
N ILE A 254 4.17 -24.34 8.25
CA ILE A 254 3.23 -24.66 9.32
C ILE A 254 3.92 -24.62 10.69
N LYS A 255 5.11 -25.21 10.83
CA LYS A 255 5.86 -25.21 12.09
C LYS A 255 6.27 -23.80 12.52
N ARG A 256 6.69 -22.96 11.57
CA ARG A 256 7.18 -21.60 11.83
C ARG A 256 6.05 -20.60 12.09
N HIS A 257 5.01 -20.61 11.27
CA HIS A 257 3.97 -19.56 11.25
C HIS A 257 2.58 -20.06 11.61
N GLY A 258 2.38 -21.37 11.75
CA GLY A 258 1.12 -21.95 12.15
C GLY A 258 0.67 -21.49 13.54
N LEU A 259 -0.65 -21.41 13.72
CA LEU A 259 -1.21 -21.14 15.04
C LEU A 259 -0.96 -22.34 15.94
N LYS A 260 -0.17 -22.12 17.00
CA LYS A 260 0.04 -23.13 18.04
C LYS A 260 -1.22 -23.36 18.88
N TRP A 261 -2.06 -22.33 18.98
CA TRP A 261 -3.23 -22.32 19.85
C TRP A 261 -4.43 -21.70 19.15
N LYS A 262 -5.60 -22.27 19.38
CA LYS A 262 -6.89 -21.70 18.99
C LYS A 262 -7.79 -21.58 20.21
N TYR A 263 -8.68 -20.60 20.20
CA TYR A 263 -9.72 -20.49 21.21
C TYR A 263 -11.00 -21.08 20.65
N ILE A 264 -11.56 -22.06 21.34
CA ILE A 264 -12.87 -22.62 21.05
C ILE A 264 -13.82 -22.26 22.17
N HIS A 265 -15.10 -22.15 21.87
CA HIS A 265 -16.12 -22.00 22.90
C HIS A 265 -16.70 -23.39 23.18
N PHE A 266 -16.58 -23.84 24.41
CA PHE A 266 -17.12 -25.11 24.88
C PHE A 266 -17.97 -24.83 26.11
N ASN A 267 -19.25 -25.20 26.07
CA ASN A 267 -20.23 -24.94 27.14
C ASN A 267 -20.31 -23.46 27.59
N GLY A 268 -20.19 -22.52 26.65
CA GLY A 268 -20.22 -21.09 26.96
C GLY A 268 -18.91 -20.51 27.48
N GLU A 269 -17.91 -21.34 27.79
CA GLU A 269 -16.57 -20.91 28.19
C GLU A 269 -15.59 -20.89 27.02
N ARG A 270 -14.67 -19.92 27.02
CA ARG A 270 -13.62 -19.82 25.99
C ARG A 270 -12.39 -20.62 26.42
N VAL A 271 -12.22 -21.80 25.84
CA VAL A 271 -11.11 -22.71 26.14
C VAL A 271 -10.00 -22.55 25.08
N ARG A 272 -8.74 -22.50 25.52
CA ARG A 272 -7.57 -22.45 24.64
C ARG A 272 -7.08 -23.88 24.36
N VAL A 273 -7.10 -24.31 23.10
CA VAL A 273 -6.72 -25.66 22.67
C VAL A 273 -5.49 -25.59 21.76
N LYS A 274 -4.57 -26.54 21.92
CA LYS A 274 -3.38 -26.68 21.07
C LYS A 274 -3.84 -27.14 19.68
N THR A 275 -3.29 -26.57 18.62
CA THR A 275 -3.64 -27.01 17.25
C THR A 275 -2.83 -28.26 16.92
N SER A 276 -3.45 -29.29 16.33
CA SER A 276 -2.84 -30.60 16.03
C SER A 276 -1.54 -30.55 15.21
N ALA A 277 -1.30 -29.45 14.49
CA ALA A 277 -0.03 -29.18 13.79
C ALA A 277 1.20 -28.99 14.70
N SER A 278 1.07 -29.15 16.02
CA SER A 278 2.13 -28.98 17.00
C SER A 278 2.40 -30.24 17.83
N GLU A 279 1.98 -31.39 17.33
CA GLU A 279 2.12 -32.70 17.98
C GLU A 279 3.38 -33.48 17.55
N GLU A 280 4.25 -32.90 16.72
CA GLU A 280 5.58 -33.46 16.44
C GLU A 280 6.64 -32.74 17.27
N ASP A 281 6.76 -33.13 18.54
CA ASP A 281 7.98 -33.03 19.35
C ASP A 281 8.05 -34.26 20.28
#